data_AF-A0A2D9RT25-F1
#
_entry.id   AF-A0A2D9RT25-F1
#
_cell.length_a   1.000
_cell.length_b   1.000
_cell.length_c   1.000
_cell.angle_alpha   90.00
_cell.angle_beta   90.00
_cell.angle_gamma   90.00
#
_symmetry.space_group_name_H-M   'P 1'
#
loop_
_entity.id
_entity.type
_entity.pdbx_description
1 polymer ?
#
loop_
_entity_poly.entity_id
_entity_poly.type
_entity_poly.pdbx_seq_one_letter_code
_entity_poly.pdbx_strand_id
1 'polypeptide(L)'
;MNINYIENKIKPLRDRLLNHKLYSRIGKIEDLQLFTENHIYAVWDFMSLLKALQINLTCTKIPWGPNKNSQTSYLINEIVLAEETDLNQAGERKSHYELYIDAMVDIGASIEKPTNHIKELINSNDIFATINDLKIHKNIKEFLNFTFSVIDEGKPHKIAAIFTFGRENLIPNMFNEILHEFQKNISNLDISKLIYYFERHIELDEDEHGPMALEMVTELAKDNPKKWQEIETISLEALSKRILLWDAIYENLENQVNWSKERCEKNETYSLDYKN
;
A
#
# COMPACT_ATOMS: atom_id res chain seq x y z
N MET A 1 -8.86 -20.96 -15.66
CA MET A 1 -8.96 -19.77 -14.78
C MET A 1 -8.20 -18.66 -15.50
N ASN A 2 -8.69 -17.42 -15.45
CA ASN A 2 -8.11 -16.28 -16.16
C ASN A 2 -8.30 -15.00 -15.33
N ILE A 3 -7.79 -13.86 -15.82
CA ILE A 3 -7.89 -12.57 -15.15
C ILE A 3 -9.34 -12.22 -14.77
N ASN A 4 -10.28 -12.28 -15.72
CA ASN A 4 -11.68 -11.95 -15.45
C ASN A 4 -12.28 -12.80 -14.31
N TYR A 5 -11.87 -14.08 -14.19
CA TYR A 5 -12.29 -14.91 -13.08
C TYR A 5 -11.75 -14.39 -11.74
N ILE A 6 -10.45 -14.05 -11.70
CA ILE A 6 -9.81 -13.51 -10.49
C ILE A 6 -10.46 -12.19 -10.09
N GLU A 7 -10.66 -11.27 -11.04
CA GLU A 7 -11.31 -9.97 -10.80
C GLU A 7 -12.71 -10.12 -10.19
N ASN A 8 -13.51 -11.05 -10.73
CA ASN A 8 -14.83 -11.35 -10.18
C ASN A 8 -14.76 -11.91 -8.76
N LYS A 9 -13.74 -12.74 -8.46
CA LYS A 9 -13.54 -13.31 -7.12
C LYS A 9 -13.13 -12.27 -6.08
N ILE A 10 -12.25 -11.35 -6.46
CA ILE A 10 -11.74 -10.33 -5.55
C ILE A 10 -12.70 -9.14 -5.39
N LYS A 11 -13.65 -8.96 -6.31
CA LYS A 11 -14.58 -7.83 -6.35
C LYS A 11 -15.21 -7.50 -4.98
N PRO A 12 -15.75 -8.46 -4.19
CA PRO A 12 -16.37 -8.12 -2.91
C PRO A 12 -15.41 -7.47 -1.90
N LEU A 13 -14.14 -7.90 -1.88
CA LEU A 13 -13.12 -7.30 -1.01
C LEU A 13 -12.67 -5.94 -1.54
N ARG A 14 -12.53 -5.81 -2.87
CA ARG A 14 -12.23 -4.54 -3.52
C ARG A 14 -13.33 -3.51 -3.22
N ASP A 15 -14.60 -3.88 -3.39
CA ASP A 15 -15.74 -3.01 -3.08
C ASP A 15 -15.74 -2.59 -1.61
N ARG A 16 -15.46 -3.51 -0.67
CA ARG A 16 -15.36 -3.18 0.76
C ARG A 16 -14.27 -2.14 1.05
N LEU A 17 -13.14 -2.23 0.35
CA LEU A 17 -12.04 -1.29 0.54
C LEU A 17 -12.34 0.08 -0.09
N LEU A 18 -12.99 0.12 -1.25
CA LEU A 18 -13.42 1.38 -1.89
C LEU A 18 -14.54 2.08 -1.11
N ASN A 19 -15.35 1.32 -0.35
CA ASN A 19 -16.40 1.88 0.51
C ASN A 19 -15.98 1.88 2.01
N HIS A 20 -14.69 1.94 2.30
CA HIS A 20 -14.21 1.84 3.68
C HIS A 20 -14.59 3.08 4.50
N LYS A 21 -15.07 2.87 5.74
CA LYS A 21 -15.43 3.94 6.71
C LYS A 21 -14.30 4.92 7.08
N LEU A 22 -13.07 4.60 6.68
CA LEU A 22 -11.90 5.45 6.89
C LEU A 22 -12.06 6.78 6.13
N TYR A 23 -12.54 6.74 4.89
CA TYR A 23 -12.60 7.94 4.05
C TYR A 23 -13.50 9.01 4.65
N SER A 24 -14.72 8.63 5.05
CA SER A 24 -15.67 9.52 5.73
C SER A 24 -15.19 10.02 7.10
N ARG A 25 -14.20 9.36 7.71
CA ARG A 25 -13.68 9.75 9.03
C ARG A 25 -12.64 10.87 8.93
N ILE A 26 -11.95 11.00 7.80
CA ILE A 26 -10.90 12.01 7.64
C ILE A 26 -11.58 13.35 7.34
N GLY A 27 -11.68 14.20 8.37
CA GLY A 27 -12.40 15.47 8.28
C GLY A 27 -11.54 16.71 8.52
N LYS A 28 -10.30 16.54 8.98
CA LYS A 28 -9.39 17.63 9.36
C LYS A 28 -7.93 17.25 9.11
N ILE A 29 -7.04 18.23 9.20
CA ILE A 29 -5.62 18.04 8.88
C ILE A 29 -4.92 17.03 9.80
N GLU A 30 -5.30 16.98 11.08
CA GLU A 30 -4.70 16.03 12.03
C GLU A 30 -5.07 14.58 11.69
N ASP A 31 -6.26 14.36 11.13
CA ASP A 31 -6.65 13.04 10.66
C ASP A 31 -5.81 12.63 9.43
N LEU A 32 -5.51 13.59 8.55
CA LEU A 32 -4.64 13.43 7.39
C LEU A 32 -3.18 13.12 7.78
N GLN A 33 -2.66 13.85 8.76
CA GLN A 33 -1.34 13.59 9.33
C GLN A 33 -1.25 12.15 9.85
N LEU A 34 -2.23 11.72 10.67
CA LEU A 34 -2.23 10.37 11.20
C LEU A 34 -2.43 9.30 10.11
N PHE A 35 -3.25 9.58 9.10
CA PHE A 35 -3.39 8.72 7.93
C PHE A 35 -2.02 8.48 7.28
N THR A 36 -1.30 9.56 6.95
CA THR A 36 -0.02 9.46 6.24
C THR A 36 1.09 8.82 7.08
N GLU A 37 1.13 9.09 8.38
CA GLU A 37 2.08 8.46 9.33
C GLU A 37 1.95 6.93 9.41
N ASN A 38 0.76 6.39 9.12
CA ASN A 38 0.49 4.96 9.13
C ASN A 38 0.45 4.35 7.72
N HIS A 39 0.05 5.11 6.70
CA HIS A 39 0.00 4.64 5.32
C HIS A 39 1.39 4.54 4.67
N ILE A 40 2.38 5.31 5.16
CA ILE A 40 3.76 5.27 4.66
C ILE A 40 4.39 3.87 4.64
N TYR A 41 4.02 2.96 5.56
CA TYR A 41 4.50 1.58 5.52
C TYR A 41 4.06 0.85 4.25
N ALA A 42 2.87 1.16 3.72
CA ALA A 42 2.37 0.60 2.47
C ALA A 42 2.94 1.29 1.22
N VAL A 43 3.38 2.54 1.35
CA VAL A 43 4.16 3.20 0.29
C VAL A 43 5.54 2.53 0.18
N TRP A 44 6.17 2.21 1.30
CA TRP A 44 7.47 1.56 1.33
C TRP A 44 7.43 0.05 0.97
N ASP A 45 6.42 -0.71 1.44
CA ASP A 45 6.32 -2.15 1.13
C ASP A 45 6.07 -2.42 -0.35
N PHE A 46 5.36 -1.50 -1.03
CA PHE A 46 5.15 -1.53 -2.47
C PHE A 46 6.47 -1.56 -3.24
N MET A 47 7.43 -0.71 -2.86
CA MET A 47 8.78 -0.70 -3.45
C MET A 47 9.50 -2.03 -3.27
N SER A 48 9.25 -2.74 -2.16
CA SER A 48 9.84 -4.06 -1.93
C SER A 48 9.25 -5.13 -2.86
N LEU A 49 7.93 -5.09 -3.14
CA LEU A 49 7.30 -5.94 -4.15
C LEU A 49 7.83 -5.63 -5.55
N LEU A 50 7.92 -4.35 -5.92
CA LEU A 50 8.46 -3.90 -7.19
C LEU A 50 9.91 -4.38 -7.38
N LYS A 51 10.75 -4.23 -6.35
CA LYS A 51 12.14 -4.69 -6.39
C LYS A 51 12.23 -6.22 -6.53
N ALA A 52 11.38 -6.96 -5.83
CA ALA A 52 11.31 -8.42 -5.98
C ALA A 52 10.92 -8.82 -7.40
N LEU A 53 9.96 -8.13 -8.03
CA LEU A 53 9.62 -8.34 -9.43
C LEU A 53 10.78 -7.98 -10.37
N GLN A 54 11.45 -6.85 -10.15
CA GLN A 54 12.61 -6.45 -10.95
C GLN A 54 13.72 -7.49 -10.90
N ILE A 55 14.04 -8.02 -9.72
CA ILE A 55 15.05 -9.08 -9.56
C ILE A 55 14.66 -10.36 -10.31
N ASN A 56 13.38 -10.72 -10.33
CA ASN A 56 12.90 -11.96 -10.95
C ASN A 56 12.67 -11.85 -12.46
N LEU A 57 12.28 -10.68 -12.94
CA LEU A 57 11.73 -10.48 -14.28
C LEU A 57 12.66 -9.65 -15.18
N THR A 58 13.73 -9.07 -14.65
CA THR A 58 14.73 -8.30 -15.39
C THR A 58 16.15 -8.80 -15.10
N CYS A 59 17.18 -8.10 -15.60
CA CYS A 59 18.57 -8.38 -15.25
C CYS A 59 19.08 -7.33 -14.26
N THR A 60 19.36 -7.75 -13.03
CA THR A 60 19.92 -6.90 -11.95
C THR A 60 21.30 -7.34 -11.48
N LYS A 61 21.95 -8.26 -12.22
CA LYS A 61 23.21 -8.90 -11.84
C LYS A 61 24.30 -8.68 -12.88
N ILE A 62 25.56 -8.81 -12.45
CA ILE A 62 26.75 -8.79 -13.30
C ILE A 62 27.37 -10.20 -13.35
N PRO A 63 27.82 -10.69 -14.52
CA PRO A 63 27.70 -10.06 -15.84
C PRO A 63 26.24 -9.99 -16.33
N TRP A 64 25.95 -8.99 -17.16
CA TRP A 64 24.63 -8.80 -17.75
C TRP A 64 24.29 -9.96 -18.71
N GLY A 65 23.02 -10.36 -18.71
CA GLY A 65 22.47 -11.32 -19.65
C GLY A 65 21.04 -10.94 -20.07
N PRO A 66 20.58 -11.39 -21.25
CA PRO A 66 19.26 -11.06 -21.76
C PRO A 66 18.14 -11.66 -20.89
N ASN A 67 17.03 -10.95 -20.78
CA ASN A 67 15.82 -11.44 -20.11
C ASN A 67 15.10 -12.52 -20.96
N LYS A 68 14.18 -13.26 -20.32
CA LYS A 68 13.38 -14.30 -21.00
C LYS A 68 12.11 -13.75 -21.66
N ASN A 69 11.61 -12.62 -21.18
CA ASN A 69 10.41 -11.97 -21.70
C ASN A 69 10.62 -10.45 -21.64
N SER A 70 10.88 -9.86 -22.80
CA SER A 70 11.19 -8.44 -22.88
C SER A 70 10.00 -7.54 -22.60
N GLN A 71 8.77 -8.01 -22.84
CA GLN A 71 7.55 -7.24 -22.54
C GLN A 71 7.36 -7.08 -21.03
N THR A 72 7.49 -8.18 -20.28
CA THR A 72 7.42 -8.13 -18.81
C THR A 72 8.59 -7.34 -18.21
N SER A 73 9.80 -7.46 -18.79
CA SER A 73 10.93 -6.66 -18.34
C SER A 73 10.76 -5.16 -18.61
N TYR A 74 10.20 -4.80 -19.77
CA TYR A 74 9.88 -3.42 -20.11
C TYR A 74 8.92 -2.84 -19.07
N LEU A 75 7.78 -3.49 -18.82
CA LEU A 75 6.82 -3.07 -17.80
C LEU A 75 7.49 -2.76 -16.46
N ILE A 76 8.24 -3.72 -15.92
CA ILE A 76 8.84 -3.56 -14.59
C ILE A 76 9.87 -2.43 -14.59
N ASN A 77 10.63 -2.24 -15.68
CA ASN A 77 11.58 -1.14 -15.76
C ASN A 77 10.89 0.22 -15.90
N GLU A 78 9.77 0.31 -16.62
CA GLU A 78 8.97 1.55 -16.72
C GLU A 78 8.38 1.92 -15.36
N ILE A 79 7.78 0.97 -14.65
CA ILE A 79 7.28 1.21 -13.29
C ILE A 79 8.44 1.61 -12.37
N VAL A 80 9.60 0.96 -12.45
CA VAL A 80 10.78 1.36 -11.66
C VAL A 80 11.22 2.79 -12.01
N LEU A 81 11.21 3.19 -13.28
CA LEU A 81 11.56 4.55 -13.69
C LEU A 81 10.60 5.57 -13.06
N ALA A 82 9.30 5.30 -13.11
CA ALA A 82 8.28 6.13 -12.47
C ALA A 82 8.49 6.16 -10.94
N GLU A 83 8.50 5.01 -10.29
CA GLU A 83 8.48 4.93 -8.82
C GLU A 83 9.79 5.38 -8.14
N GLU A 84 10.96 5.14 -8.75
CA GLU A 84 12.25 5.51 -8.15
C GLU A 84 12.75 6.89 -8.59
N THR A 85 12.29 7.41 -9.73
CA THR A 85 12.86 8.63 -10.34
C THR A 85 11.82 9.50 -11.06
N ASP A 86 10.61 9.62 -10.52
CA ASP A 86 9.62 10.57 -11.03
C ASP A 86 10.05 12.03 -10.88
N LEU A 87 9.23 12.95 -11.38
CA LEU A 87 9.37 14.38 -11.19
C LEU A 87 8.48 14.85 -10.04
N ASN A 88 8.99 15.75 -9.21
CA ASN A 88 8.16 16.59 -8.35
C ASN A 88 7.58 17.79 -9.13
N GLN A 89 6.76 18.60 -8.49
CA GLN A 89 6.14 19.80 -9.08
C GLN A 89 7.17 20.86 -9.54
N ALA A 90 8.42 20.79 -9.06
CA ALA A 90 9.52 21.67 -9.47
C ALA A 90 10.34 21.09 -10.66
N GLY A 91 9.99 19.90 -11.15
CA GLY A 91 10.73 19.20 -12.21
C GLY A 91 12.01 18.52 -11.74
N GLU A 92 12.16 18.28 -10.43
CA GLU A 92 13.30 17.59 -9.84
C GLU A 92 13.02 16.10 -9.68
N ARG A 93 14.05 15.26 -9.83
CA ARG A 93 13.92 13.80 -9.72
C ARG A 93 13.75 13.35 -8.27
N LYS A 94 12.71 12.56 -8.01
CA LYS A 94 12.33 12.03 -6.71
C LYS A 94 11.68 10.66 -6.86
N SER A 95 11.94 9.76 -5.91
CA SER A 95 11.11 8.56 -5.77
C SER A 95 9.72 8.92 -5.24
N HIS A 96 8.72 8.10 -5.54
CA HIS A 96 7.37 8.25 -4.97
C HIS A 96 7.38 8.20 -3.44
N TYR A 97 8.28 7.42 -2.83
CA TYR A 97 8.49 7.44 -1.38
C TYR A 97 8.94 8.82 -0.87
N GLU A 98 9.88 9.47 -1.57
CA GLU A 98 10.30 10.83 -1.22
C GLU A 98 9.21 11.86 -1.48
N LEU A 99 8.45 11.74 -2.57
CA LEU A 99 7.28 12.60 -2.82
C LEU A 99 6.26 12.48 -1.68
N TYR A 100 6.04 11.27 -1.18
CA TYR A 100 5.14 11.03 -0.04
C TYR A 100 5.66 11.69 1.24
N ILE A 101 6.97 11.61 1.52
CA ILE A 101 7.60 12.30 2.65
C ILE A 101 7.49 13.83 2.50
N ASP A 102 7.75 14.35 1.30
CA ASP A 102 7.64 15.79 1.04
C ASP A 102 6.19 16.27 1.26
N ALA A 103 5.19 15.46 0.87
CA ALA A 103 3.78 15.72 1.17
C ALA A 103 3.45 15.64 2.67
N MET A 104 4.00 14.66 3.39
CA MET A 104 3.84 14.54 4.85
C MET A 104 4.37 15.78 5.58
N VAL A 105 5.55 16.26 5.20
CA VAL A 105 6.16 17.47 5.80
C VAL A 105 5.28 18.69 5.52
N ASP A 106 4.75 18.81 4.31
CA ASP A 106 3.90 19.93 3.88
C ASP A 106 2.64 20.07 4.73
N ILE A 107 2.00 18.94 5.03
CA ILE A 107 0.79 18.89 5.86
C ILE A 107 1.10 18.89 7.37
N GLY A 108 2.38 18.96 7.76
CA GLY A 108 2.81 18.98 9.16
C GLY A 108 2.77 17.63 9.88
N ALA A 109 2.77 16.50 9.14
CA ALA A 109 2.80 15.16 9.72
C ALA A 109 4.18 14.82 10.30
N SER A 110 4.21 13.97 11.33
CA SER A 110 5.47 13.52 11.91
C SER A 110 6.14 12.45 11.04
N ILE A 111 7.31 12.77 10.47
CA ILE A 111 8.07 11.80 9.67
C ILE A 111 9.12 11.03 10.48
N GLU A 112 9.52 11.52 11.65
CA GLU A 112 10.68 10.99 12.37
C GLU A 112 10.50 9.52 12.76
N LYS A 113 9.42 9.21 13.47
CA LYS A 113 9.13 7.85 13.92
C LYS A 113 8.95 6.86 12.75
N PRO A 114 8.08 7.11 11.75
CA PRO A 114 7.91 6.15 10.66
C PRO A 114 9.17 5.99 9.80
N THR A 115 9.93 7.06 9.53
CA THR A 115 11.17 6.93 8.76
C THR A 115 12.26 6.19 9.53
N ASN A 116 12.34 6.34 10.86
CA ASN A 116 13.26 5.56 11.69
C ASN A 116 12.89 4.08 11.69
N HIS A 117 11.61 3.72 11.83
CA HIS A 117 11.19 2.32 11.69
C HIS A 117 11.52 1.76 10.30
N ILE A 118 11.31 2.52 9.23
CA ILE A 118 11.66 2.09 7.87
C ILE A 118 13.17 1.89 7.71
N LYS A 119 14.00 2.75 8.31
CA LYS A 119 15.46 2.55 8.36
C LYS A 119 15.84 1.28 9.12
N GLU A 120 15.17 0.97 10.24
CA GLU A 120 15.38 -0.29 10.98
C GLU A 120 15.04 -1.50 10.10
N LEU A 121 13.93 -1.45 9.37
CA LEU A 121 13.50 -2.50 8.44
C LEU A 121 14.49 -2.69 7.28
N ILE A 122 14.96 -1.61 6.66
CA ILE A 122 15.93 -1.66 5.55
C ILE A 122 17.26 -2.29 5.99
N ASN A 123 17.70 -2.02 7.21
CA ASN A 123 18.97 -2.53 7.75
C ASN A 123 18.81 -3.88 8.49
N SER A 124 17.64 -4.50 8.39
CA SER A 124 17.32 -5.71 9.13
C SER A 124 18.02 -6.95 8.57
N ASN A 125 18.55 -7.79 9.47
CA ASN A 125 19.00 -9.15 9.15
C ASN A 125 17.87 -10.19 9.22
N ASP A 126 16.81 -9.90 9.98
CA ASP A 126 15.60 -10.70 10.10
C ASP A 126 14.40 -9.76 10.08
N ILE A 127 13.85 -9.60 8.87
CA ILE A 127 12.77 -8.65 8.60
C ILE A 127 11.53 -8.97 9.44
N PHE A 128 11.23 -10.24 9.68
CA PHE A 128 10.05 -10.67 10.43
C PHE A 128 10.19 -10.35 11.92
N ALA A 129 11.36 -10.64 12.51
CA ALA A 129 11.65 -10.24 13.89
C ALA A 129 11.56 -8.72 14.05
N THR A 130 12.14 -7.98 13.11
CA THR A 130 12.15 -6.50 13.14
C THR A 130 10.73 -5.93 13.05
N ILE A 131 9.90 -6.42 12.12
CA ILE A 131 8.48 -6.03 12.01
C ILE A 131 7.74 -6.29 13.33
N ASN A 132 8.00 -7.43 13.97
CA ASN A 132 7.34 -7.82 15.22
C ASN A 132 7.75 -6.91 16.39
N ASP A 133 8.96 -6.37 16.39
CA ASP A 133 9.47 -5.47 17.44
C ASP A 133 9.00 -4.01 17.28
N LEU A 134 8.59 -3.59 16.08
CA LEU A 134 8.12 -2.22 15.83
C LEU A 134 6.96 -1.82 16.75
N LYS A 135 6.96 -0.59 17.26
CA LYS A 135 5.85 -0.07 18.10
C LYS A 135 4.78 0.61 17.24
N ILE A 136 4.11 -0.21 16.42
CA ILE A 136 3.02 0.15 15.50
C ILE A 136 1.82 -0.79 15.67
N HIS A 137 0.68 -0.44 15.07
CA HIS A 137 -0.55 -1.22 15.15
C HIS A 137 -0.36 -2.65 14.61
N LYS A 138 -0.93 -3.65 15.29
CA LYS A 138 -0.75 -5.07 14.97
C LYS A 138 -1.14 -5.41 13.53
N ASN A 139 -2.20 -4.80 13.01
CA ASN A 139 -2.66 -5.05 11.64
C ASN A 139 -1.69 -4.48 10.58
N ILE A 140 -0.95 -3.43 10.90
CA ILE A 140 0.12 -2.90 10.02
C ILE A 140 1.27 -3.91 9.98
N LYS A 141 1.63 -4.51 11.12
CA LYS A 141 2.61 -5.61 11.16
C LYS A 141 2.17 -6.80 10.35
N GLU A 142 0.90 -7.21 10.46
CA GLU A 142 0.36 -8.32 9.67
C GLU A 142 0.43 -8.05 8.17
N PHE A 143 0.14 -6.81 7.76
CA PHE A 143 0.26 -6.40 6.36
C PHE A 143 1.70 -6.51 5.86
N LEU A 144 2.67 -6.00 6.62
CA LEU A 144 4.10 -6.09 6.29
C LEU A 144 4.60 -7.54 6.28
N ASN A 145 4.30 -8.31 7.33
CA ASN A 145 4.68 -9.73 7.42
C ASN A 145 4.12 -10.54 6.26
N PHE A 146 2.89 -10.25 5.82
CA PHE A 146 2.30 -10.88 4.64
C PHE A 146 3.11 -10.57 3.38
N THR A 147 3.40 -9.29 3.10
CA THR A 147 4.21 -8.88 1.94
C THR A 147 5.57 -9.60 1.93
N PHE A 148 6.30 -9.57 3.04
CA PHE A 148 7.64 -10.17 3.11
C PHE A 148 7.61 -11.70 3.10
N SER A 149 6.57 -12.36 3.61
CA SER A 149 6.47 -13.83 3.51
C SER A 149 6.28 -14.30 2.07
N VAL A 150 5.61 -13.51 1.23
CA VAL A 150 5.41 -13.85 -0.19
C VAL A 150 6.67 -13.54 -1.01
N ILE A 151 7.40 -12.48 -0.66
CA ILE A 151 8.72 -12.20 -1.22
C ILE A 151 9.69 -13.33 -0.88
N ASP A 152 9.71 -13.78 0.38
CA ASP A 152 10.57 -14.88 0.86
C ASP A 152 10.25 -16.23 0.18
N GLU A 153 8.95 -16.53 -0.06
CA GLU A 153 8.56 -17.71 -0.84
C GLU A 153 9.09 -17.67 -2.30
N GLY A 154 9.36 -16.48 -2.83
CA GLY A 154 10.11 -16.31 -4.08
C GLY A 154 9.38 -16.75 -5.36
N LYS A 155 8.05 -16.92 -5.32
CA LYS A 155 7.25 -17.30 -6.49
C LYS A 155 6.81 -16.07 -7.30
N PRO A 156 7.33 -15.83 -8.53
CA PRO A 156 7.06 -14.60 -9.25
C PRO A 156 5.58 -14.34 -9.54
N HIS A 157 4.79 -15.38 -9.85
CA HIS A 157 3.36 -15.24 -10.13
C HIS A 157 2.55 -14.85 -8.88
N LYS A 158 2.99 -15.21 -7.67
CA LYS A 158 2.35 -14.77 -6.43
C LYS A 158 2.68 -13.31 -6.13
N ILE A 159 3.95 -12.93 -6.27
CA ILE A 159 4.40 -11.54 -6.08
C ILE A 159 3.68 -10.62 -7.08
N ALA A 160 3.63 -11.03 -8.35
CA ALA A 160 2.92 -10.29 -9.40
C ALA A 160 1.42 -10.16 -9.08
N ALA A 161 0.77 -11.20 -8.58
CA ALA A 161 -0.64 -11.12 -8.20
C ALA A 161 -0.91 -10.12 -7.07
N ILE A 162 -0.07 -10.09 -6.03
CA ILE A 162 -0.19 -9.09 -4.96
C ILE A 162 0.04 -7.68 -5.50
N PHE A 163 1.09 -7.51 -6.30
CA PHE A 163 1.43 -6.25 -6.93
C PHE A 163 0.24 -5.73 -7.75
N THR A 164 -0.27 -6.54 -8.68
CA THR A 164 -1.36 -6.17 -9.58
C THR A 164 -2.69 -5.95 -8.85
N PHE A 165 -3.20 -6.98 -8.16
CA PHE A 165 -4.58 -6.95 -7.63
C PHE A 165 -4.68 -6.34 -6.24
N GLY A 166 -3.62 -6.41 -5.45
CA GLY A 166 -3.59 -5.94 -4.07
C GLY A 166 -3.06 -4.52 -3.91
N ARG A 167 -2.40 -3.96 -4.95
CA ARG A 167 -1.78 -2.63 -4.92
C ARG A 167 -2.13 -1.84 -6.19
N GLU A 168 -1.47 -2.13 -7.30
CA GLU A 168 -1.47 -1.36 -8.55
C GLU A 168 -2.88 -0.99 -9.04
N ASN A 169 -3.73 -1.98 -9.34
CA ASN A 169 -5.05 -1.71 -9.92
C ASN A 169 -6.06 -1.10 -8.94
N LEU A 170 -5.70 -1.02 -7.65
CA LEU A 170 -6.56 -0.56 -6.58
C LEU A 170 -6.25 0.89 -6.19
N ILE A 171 -4.97 1.27 -6.28
CA ILE A 171 -4.46 2.56 -5.81
C ILE A 171 -5.21 3.75 -6.42
N PRO A 172 -5.45 3.84 -7.75
CA PRO A 172 -6.13 4.99 -8.35
C PRO A 172 -7.52 5.25 -7.77
N ASN A 173 -8.39 4.24 -7.81
CA ASN A 173 -9.74 4.35 -7.27
C ASN A 173 -9.75 4.70 -5.78
N MET A 174 -8.84 4.11 -5.01
CA MET A 174 -8.70 4.35 -3.57
C MET A 174 -8.25 5.79 -3.28
N PHE A 175 -7.32 6.33 -4.05
CA PHE A 175 -6.87 7.72 -3.94
C PHE A 175 -7.94 8.71 -4.42
N ASN A 176 -8.74 8.36 -5.42
CA ASN A 176 -9.91 9.15 -5.84
C ASN A 176 -10.92 9.33 -4.69
N GLU A 177 -11.27 8.27 -3.96
CA GLU A 177 -12.18 8.36 -2.80
C GLU A 177 -11.61 9.23 -1.67
N ILE A 178 -10.30 9.07 -1.41
CA ILE A 178 -9.56 9.87 -0.43
C ILE A 178 -9.58 11.36 -0.80
N LEU A 179 -9.23 11.70 -2.05
CA LEU A 179 -9.23 13.06 -2.57
C LEU A 179 -10.62 13.70 -2.54
N HIS A 180 -11.66 12.95 -2.96
CA HIS A 180 -13.04 13.44 -2.97
C HIS A 180 -13.52 13.87 -1.58
N GLU A 181 -13.28 13.04 -0.55
CA GLU A 181 -13.64 13.40 0.82
C GLU A 181 -12.80 14.56 1.37
N PHE A 182 -11.52 14.68 0.98
CA PHE A 182 -10.67 15.81 1.40
C PHE A 182 -11.13 17.14 0.82
N GLN A 183 -11.36 17.21 -0.49
CA GLN A 183 -11.80 18.43 -1.14
C GLN A 183 -13.14 18.94 -0.57
N LYS A 184 -13.99 18.03 -0.09
CA LYS A 184 -15.25 18.35 0.56
C LYS A 184 -15.09 18.91 1.97
N ASN A 185 -14.13 18.41 2.74
CA ASN A 185 -14.02 18.69 4.19
C ASN A 185 -12.94 19.73 4.54
N ILE A 186 -11.93 19.94 3.70
CA ILE A 186 -10.76 20.79 3.99
C ILE A 186 -10.63 21.88 2.92
N SER A 187 -11.06 23.11 3.25
CA SER A 187 -11.13 24.23 2.29
C SER A 187 -10.07 25.32 2.47
N ASN A 188 -9.21 25.25 3.49
CA ASN A 188 -8.32 26.37 3.88
C ASN A 188 -6.86 25.97 4.17
N LEU A 189 -6.40 24.81 3.70
CA LEU A 189 -5.03 24.35 3.90
C LEU A 189 -4.42 23.95 2.56
N ASP A 190 -3.17 24.34 2.35
CA ASP A 190 -2.40 23.87 1.21
C ASP A 190 -2.01 22.40 1.45
N ILE A 191 -2.54 21.53 0.61
CA ILE A 191 -2.24 20.10 0.57
C ILE A 191 -1.79 19.70 -0.84
N SER A 192 -1.30 20.67 -1.63
CA SER A 192 -1.02 20.50 -3.06
C SER A 192 0.00 19.40 -3.36
N LYS A 193 1.00 19.19 -2.49
CA LYS A 193 1.94 18.07 -2.64
C LYS A 193 1.29 16.70 -2.45
N LEU A 194 0.35 16.59 -1.51
CA LEU A 194 -0.38 15.35 -1.28
C LEU A 194 -1.34 15.07 -2.43
N ILE A 195 -2.02 16.11 -2.92
CA ILE A 195 -2.85 16.02 -4.14
C ILE A 195 -2.00 15.56 -5.32
N TYR A 196 -0.86 16.22 -5.55
CA TYR A 196 0.07 15.86 -6.62
C TYR A 196 0.50 14.40 -6.52
N TYR A 197 0.91 13.93 -5.34
CA TYR A 197 1.29 12.54 -5.13
C TYR A 197 0.16 11.57 -5.53
N PHE A 198 -1.09 11.84 -5.13
CA PHE A 198 -2.23 11.01 -5.49
C PHE A 198 -2.57 11.07 -6.98
N GLU A 199 -2.56 12.27 -7.58
CA GLU A 199 -2.80 12.47 -9.01
C GLU A 199 -1.78 11.72 -9.86
N ARG A 200 -0.50 11.71 -9.47
CA ARG A 200 0.54 10.93 -10.17
C ARG A 200 0.22 9.44 -10.24
N HIS A 201 -0.33 8.86 -9.18
CA HIS A 201 -0.72 7.44 -9.19
C HIS A 201 -2.04 7.21 -9.94
N ILE A 202 -2.93 8.20 -10.01
CA ILE A 202 -4.16 8.09 -10.82
C ILE A 202 -3.81 8.16 -12.31
N GLU A 203 -3.01 9.14 -12.72
CA GLU A 203 -2.66 9.38 -14.12
C GLU A 203 -1.73 8.31 -14.72
N LEU A 204 -0.73 7.84 -13.97
CA LEU A 204 0.22 6.85 -14.48
C LEU A 204 -0.34 5.43 -14.49
N ASP A 205 -1.13 5.06 -13.48
CA ASP A 205 -1.46 3.66 -13.24
C ASP A 205 -2.78 3.21 -13.90
N GLU A 206 -3.74 4.12 -14.17
CA GLU A 206 -5.03 3.75 -14.78
C GLU A 206 -4.90 3.33 -16.25
N ASP A 207 -4.11 4.04 -17.05
CA ASP A 207 -4.10 3.88 -18.51
C ASP A 207 -2.96 2.99 -19.03
N GLU A 208 -1.81 2.96 -18.37
CA GLU A 208 -0.63 2.20 -18.86
C GLU A 208 -0.27 1.01 -17.97
N HIS A 209 0.04 1.24 -16.70
CA HIS A 209 0.57 0.18 -15.83
C HIS A 209 -0.48 -0.87 -15.47
N GLY A 210 -1.73 -0.48 -15.28
CA GLY A 210 -2.81 -1.38 -14.89
C GLY A 210 -3.02 -2.56 -15.86
N PRO A 211 -3.28 -2.31 -17.15
CA PRO A 211 -3.39 -3.36 -18.16
C PRO A 211 -2.13 -4.23 -18.27
N MET A 212 -0.96 -3.61 -18.25
CA MET A 212 0.31 -4.34 -18.36
C MET A 212 0.56 -5.25 -17.14
N ALA A 213 0.16 -4.83 -15.94
CA ALA A 213 0.24 -5.64 -14.73
C ALA A 213 -0.64 -6.90 -14.80
N LEU A 214 -1.79 -6.84 -15.49
CA LEU A 214 -2.66 -8.00 -15.76
C LEU A 214 -2.04 -8.95 -16.80
N GLU A 215 -1.41 -8.39 -17.83
CA GLU A 215 -0.65 -9.18 -18.82
C GLU A 215 0.52 -9.92 -18.16
N MET A 216 1.25 -9.27 -17.26
CA MET A 216 2.33 -9.88 -16.48
C MET A 216 1.83 -11.10 -15.68
N VAL A 217 0.70 -10.98 -14.98
CA VAL A 217 0.11 -12.10 -14.23
C VAL A 217 -0.24 -13.25 -15.17
N THR A 218 -0.86 -12.93 -16.32
CA THR A 218 -1.26 -13.92 -17.33
C THR A 218 -0.05 -14.67 -17.88
N GLU A 219 1.02 -13.95 -18.23
CA GLU A 219 2.25 -14.54 -18.76
C GLU A 219 2.98 -15.39 -17.71
N LEU A 220 2.95 -14.99 -16.44
CA LEU A 220 3.56 -15.77 -15.37
C LEU A 220 2.76 -17.02 -15.02
N ALA A 221 1.44 -16.97 -15.17
CA ALA A 221 0.55 -18.10 -14.93
C ALA A 221 0.54 -19.11 -16.09
N LYS A 222 0.52 -18.62 -17.34
CA LYS A 222 0.30 -19.41 -18.57
C LYS A 222 -0.92 -20.33 -18.42
N ASP A 223 -0.87 -21.52 -18.99
CA ASP A 223 -1.92 -22.54 -18.86
C ASP A 223 -1.79 -23.39 -17.57
N ASN A 224 -1.05 -22.94 -16.56
CA ASN A 224 -0.81 -23.74 -15.35
C ASN A 224 -1.93 -23.55 -14.31
N PRO A 225 -2.79 -24.56 -14.06
CA PRO A 225 -3.92 -24.39 -13.14
C PRO A 225 -3.51 -24.16 -11.69
N LYS A 226 -2.39 -24.74 -11.26
CA LYS A 226 -1.88 -24.56 -9.90
C LYS A 226 -1.46 -23.10 -9.66
N LYS A 227 -0.77 -22.48 -10.63
CA LYS A 227 -0.39 -21.07 -10.52
C LYS A 227 -1.60 -20.16 -10.42
N TRP A 228 -2.64 -20.41 -11.22
CA TRP A 228 -3.89 -19.67 -11.16
C TRP A 228 -4.59 -19.82 -9.80
N GLN A 229 -4.62 -21.01 -9.20
CA GLN A 229 -5.14 -21.20 -7.85
C GLN A 229 -4.33 -20.45 -6.78
N GLU A 230 -3.00 -20.47 -6.89
CA GLU A 230 -2.11 -19.70 -6.00
C GLU A 230 -2.32 -18.18 -6.17
N ILE A 231 -2.57 -17.70 -7.40
CA ILE A 231 -2.91 -16.31 -7.72
C ILE A 231 -4.25 -15.92 -7.07
N GLU A 232 -5.30 -16.73 -7.23
CA GLU A 232 -6.60 -16.46 -6.60
C GLU A 232 -6.46 -16.33 -5.09
N THR A 233 -5.84 -17.34 -4.45
CA THR A 233 -5.66 -17.40 -3.00
C THR A 233 -4.92 -16.17 -2.49
N ILE A 234 -3.79 -15.84 -3.12
CA ILE A 234 -2.93 -14.76 -2.63
C ILE A 234 -3.53 -13.37 -2.90
N SER A 235 -4.31 -13.21 -3.96
CA SER A 235 -5.00 -11.94 -4.27
C SER A 235 -6.09 -11.64 -3.26
N LEU A 236 -6.87 -12.66 -2.86
CA LEU A 236 -7.88 -12.54 -1.80
C LEU A 236 -7.25 -12.20 -0.46
N GLU A 237 -6.14 -12.85 -0.12
CA GLU A 237 -5.41 -12.57 1.12
C GLU A 237 -4.80 -11.16 1.12
N ALA A 238 -4.22 -10.72 -0.01
CA ALA A 238 -3.64 -9.39 -0.15
C ALA A 238 -4.64 -8.27 0.09
N LEU A 239 -5.86 -8.38 -0.45
CA LEU A 239 -6.93 -7.42 -0.20
C LEU A 239 -7.43 -7.49 1.23
N SER A 240 -7.52 -8.69 1.81
CA SER A 240 -7.90 -8.84 3.22
C SER A 240 -6.89 -8.16 4.14
N LYS A 241 -5.58 -8.32 3.90
CA LYS A 241 -4.53 -7.62 4.65
C LYS A 241 -4.54 -6.11 4.42
N ARG A 242 -4.83 -5.65 3.19
CA ARG A 242 -5.00 -4.22 2.90
C ARG A 242 -6.18 -3.64 3.68
N ILE A 243 -7.30 -4.33 3.77
CA ILE A 243 -8.43 -3.91 4.60
C ILE A 243 -8.03 -3.82 6.08
N LEU A 244 -7.26 -4.78 6.61
CA LEU A 244 -6.78 -4.71 7.99
C LEU A 244 -5.87 -3.50 8.25
N LEU A 245 -5.07 -3.09 7.27
CA LEU A 245 -4.31 -1.84 7.33
C LEU A 245 -5.25 -0.62 7.39
N TRP A 246 -6.32 -0.58 6.58
CA TRP A 246 -7.32 0.49 6.64
C TRP A 246 -8.07 0.52 7.98
N ASP A 247 -8.43 -0.65 8.51
CA ASP A 247 -9.02 -0.79 9.84
C ASP A 247 -8.05 -0.24 10.92
N ALA A 248 -6.74 -0.51 10.80
CA ALA A 248 -5.72 0.01 11.72
C ALA A 248 -5.65 1.54 11.74
N ILE A 249 -5.65 2.14 10.54
CA ILE A 249 -5.58 3.60 10.41
C ILE A 249 -6.85 4.22 11.00
N TYR A 250 -8.01 3.63 10.72
CA TYR A 250 -9.28 4.07 11.29
C TYR A 250 -9.29 3.97 12.82
N GLU A 251 -8.84 2.85 13.40
CA GLU A 251 -8.76 2.68 14.86
C GLU A 251 -7.81 3.69 15.52
N ASN A 252 -6.68 4.01 14.87
CA ASN A 252 -5.77 5.05 15.35
C ASN A 252 -6.44 6.43 15.37
N LEU A 253 -7.28 6.75 14.36
CA LEU A 253 -8.05 8.00 14.31
C LEU A 253 -9.14 8.07 15.39
N GLU A 254 -9.79 6.95 15.70
CA GLU A 254 -10.79 6.88 16.77
C GLU A 254 -10.18 7.02 18.17
N ASN A 255 -8.99 6.45 18.39
CA ASN A 255 -8.31 6.51 19.69
C ASN A 255 -7.76 7.91 20.05
N GLN A 256 -7.74 8.86 19.12
CA GLN A 256 -7.52 10.28 19.43
C GLN A 256 -8.74 10.96 20.05
N VAL A 257 -9.92 10.33 20.00
CA VAL A 257 -11.04 10.73 20.85
C VAL A 257 -10.67 10.34 22.27
N ASN A 258 -10.52 11.36 23.13
CA ASN A 258 -10.29 11.15 24.54
C ASN A 258 -11.50 10.43 25.12
N TRP A 259 -11.45 9.10 25.20
CA TRP A 259 -12.52 8.27 25.76
C TRP A 259 -12.90 8.70 27.19
N SER A 260 -12.02 9.40 27.90
CA SER A 260 -12.36 9.99 29.21
C SER A 260 -13.39 11.13 29.11
N LYS A 261 -13.41 11.92 28.03
CA LYS A 261 -14.41 12.96 27.79
C LYS A 261 -15.76 12.35 27.37
N GLU A 262 -15.78 11.43 26.42
CA GLU A 262 -17.03 10.79 25.99
C GLU A 262 -17.65 9.88 27.06
N ARG A 263 -16.85 9.16 27.86
CA ARG A 263 -17.37 8.33 28.96
C ARG A 263 -17.90 9.16 30.13
N CYS A 264 -17.31 10.33 30.42
CA CYS A 264 -17.86 11.27 31.38
C CYS A 264 -19.17 11.91 30.89
N GLU A 265 -19.32 12.13 29.59
CA GLU A 265 -20.57 12.67 29.01
C GLU A 265 -21.67 11.61 28.86
N LYS A 266 -21.32 10.33 28.68
CA LYS A 266 -22.26 9.23 28.47
C LYS A 266 -22.60 8.39 29.72
N ASN A 267 -21.98 8.65 30.89
CA ASN A 267 -22.25 7.93 32.16
C ASN A 267 -22.11 6.39 32.08
N GLU A 268 -21.27 5.86 31.20
CA GLU A 268 -21.11 4.41 31.05
C GLU A 268 -19.87 3.92 31.80
N THR A 269 -20.10 3.32 32.98
CA THR A 269 -19.08 2.57 33.73
C THR A 269 -19.22 1.08 33.46
N TYR A 270 -18.30 0.50 32.69
CA TYR A 270 -18.15 -0.95 32.62
C TYR A 270 -16.98 -1.36 33.52
N SER A 271 -17.28 -1.71 34.78
CA SER A 271 -16.38 -2.56 35.56
C SER A 271 -16.60 -4.00 35.10
N LEU A 272 -15.62 -4.56 34.39
CA LEU A 272 -15.52 -6.01 34.27
C LEU A 272 -14.69 -6.51 35.44
N ASP A 273 -15.40 -6.99 36.46
CA ASP A 273 -14.85 -7.84 37.52
C ASP A 273 -14.27 -9.10 36.87
N TYR A 274 -12.95 -9.24 36.93
CA TYR A 274 -12.30 -10.53 36.71
C TYR A 274 -12.45 -11.36 37.99
N LYS A 275 -13.32 -12.37 37.95
CA LYS A 275 -13.28 -13.49 38.90
C LYS A 275 -13.09 -14.81 38.14
N ASN A 276 -11.91 -15.39 38.42
CA ASN A 276 -11.41 -16.76 38.24
C ASN A 276 -11.49 -17.40 36.86
#